data_AF-A0A329B8A8-F1
#
_entry.id   AF-A0A329B8A8-F1
#
_cell.length_a   1.000
_cell.length_b   1.000
_cell.length_c   1.000
_cell.angle_alpha   90.00
_cell.angle_beta   90.00
_cell.angle_gamma   90.00
#
_symmetry.space_group_name_H-M   'P 1'
#
loop_
_entity.id
_entity.type
_entity.pdbx_description
1 polymer ?
#
loop_
_entity_poly.entity_id
_entity_poly.type
_entity_poly.pdbx_seq_one_letter_code
_entity_poly.pdbx_strand_id
1 'polypeptide(L)' 'MKIYVITLPQTGYVRLPLLVGDTKSGTPGVLPFSASTLWRRVREGTFPAPVKLSERVTCWRAEAVRQWLDEQGQTA' A
#
# COMPACT_ATOMS: atom_id res chain seq x y z
N MET A 1 18.21 4.25 17.40
CA MET A 1 16.95 4.69 16.78
C MET A 1 17.05 4.42 15.29
N LYS A 2 16.34 3.40 14.76
CA LYS A 2 16.35 3.14 13.31
C LYS A 2 15.36 4.10 12.65
N ILE A 3 15.86 4.98 11.81
CA ILE A 3 15.04 5.87 10.99
C ILE A 3 14.68 5.06 9.73
N TYR A 4 13.42 4.69 9.59
CA TYR A 4 12.92 4.03 8.38
C TYR A 4 12.35 5.08 7.45
N VAL A 5 13.05 5.35 6.34
CA VAL A 5 12.52 6.16 5.24
C VAL A 5 11.80 5.22 4.30
N ILE A 6 10.47 5.27 4.28
CA ILE A 6 9.66 4.48 3.34
C ILE A 6 9.44 5.33 2.10
N THR A 7 10.04 4.94 0.99
CA THR A 7 9.88 5.64 -0.29
C THR A 7 8.86 4.93 -1.16
N LEU A 8 7.74 5.59 -1.43
CA LEU A 8 6.81 5.14 -2.48
C LEU A 8 7.35 5.62 -3.84
N PRO A 9 7.58 4.72 -4.81
CA PRO A 9 8.03 5.12 -6.15
C PRO A 9 6.96 6.00 -6.84
N GLN A 10 7.39 6.84 -7.79
CA GLN A 10 6.47 7.70 -8.53
C GLN A 10 5.57 6.91 -9.50
N THR A 11 6.10 5.84 -10.10
CA THR A 11 5.40 5.00 -11.07
C THR A 11 5.76 3.52 -10.87
N GLY A 12 4.99 2.63 -11.50
CA GLY A 12 5.28 1.19 -11.53
C GLY A 12 4.40 0.41 -10.56
N TYR A 13 4.95 -0.66 -9.97
CA TYR A 13 4.19 -1.60 -9.15
C TYR A 13 4.74 -1.71 -7.73
N VAL A 14 3.85 -1.64 -6.75
CA VAL A 14 4.14 -1.84 -5.33
C VAL A 14 3.42 -3.07 -4.80
N ARG A 15 4.05 -3.76 -3.84
CA ARG A 15 3.51 -4.98 -3.24
C ARG A 15 3.03 -4.73 -1.82
N LEU A 16 2.22 -5.68 -1.33
CA LEU A 16 1.67 -5.64 0.03
C LEU A 16 2.71 -5.31 1.13
N PRO A 17 3.92 -5.91 1.17
CA PRO A 17 4.89 -5.60 2.22
C PRO A 17 5.37 -4.15 2.24
N LEU A 18 5.42 -3.46 1.09
CA LEU A 18 5.77 -2.04 1.05
C LEU A 18 4.60 -1.18 1.58
N LEU A 19 3.37 -1.60 1.29
CA LEU A 19 2.17 -0.87 1.69
C LEU A 19 1.90 -0.97 3.19
N VAL A 20 1.89 -2.18 3.76
CA VAL A 20 1.50 -2.40 5.17
C VAL A 20 2.69 -2.65 6.09
N GLY A 21 3.89 -2.75 5.53
CA GLY A 21 5.09 -3.10 6.28
C GLY A 21 5.13 -4.58 6.63
N ASP A 22 6.11 -4.94 7.45
CA ASP A 22 6.23 -6.26 8.05
C ASP A 22 6.37 -6.11 9.56
N THR A 23 5.34 -6.53 10.28
CA THR A 23 5.30 -6.54 11.74
C THR A 23 6.32 -7.51 12.35
N LYS A 24 6.69 -8.58 11.64
CA LYS A 24 7.70 -9.54 12.10
C LYS A 24 9.11 -8.97 12.01
N SER A 25 9.37 -8.21 10.94
CA SER A 25 10.66 -7.54 10.72
C SER A 25 10.75 -6.18 11.45
N GLY A 26 9.63 -5.66 11.95
CA GLY A 26 9.55 -4.31 12.52
C GLY A 26 9.73 -3.21 11.47
N THR A 27 9.48 -3.52 10.20
CA THR A 27 9.57 -2.56 9.10
C THR A 27 8.22 -1.89 8.93
N PRO A 28 8.12 -0.56 9.10
CA PRO A 28 6.86 0.15 8.93
C PRO A 28 6.44 0.18 7.45
N GLY A 29 5.13 0.18 7.21
CA GLY A 29 4.55 0.36 5.88
C GLY A 29 4.14 1.81 5.62
N VAL A 30 3.83 2.12 4.36
CA VAL A 30 3.28 3.44 3.99
C VAL A 30 1.91 3.68 4.64
N LEU A 31 1.12 2.62 4.81
CA LEU A 31 -0.26 2.70 5.29
C LEU A 31 -0.34 2.50 6.81
N PRO A 32 -1.22 3.23 7.51
CA PRO A 32 -1.37 3.14 8.97
C PRO A 32 -2.25 1.94 9.40
N PHE A 33 -2.42 0.91 8.57
CA PHE A 33 -3.27 -0.25 8.87
C PHE A 33 -2.70 -1.56 8.33
N SER A 34 -3.21 -2.67 8.87
CA SER A 34 -2.74 -4.02 8.55
C SER A 34 -3.17 -4.51 7.16
N ALA A 35 -2.52 -5.58 6.69
CA ALA A 35 -2.88 -6.29 5.46
C ALA A 35 -4.37 -6.68 5.40
N SER A 36 -4.95 -7.15 6.51
CA SER A 36 -6.35 -7.55 6.56
C SER A 36 -7.29 -6.37 6.27
N THR A 37 -7.00 -5.20 6.85
CA THR A 37 -7.77 -3.98 6.60
C THR A 37 -7.61 -3.52 5.15
N LEU A 38 -6.41 -3.63 4.58
CA LEU A 38 -6.17 -3.33 3.18
C LEU A 38 -7.06 -4.18 2.27
N TRP A 39 -7.08 -5.51 2.47
CA TRP A 39 -7.90 -6.42 1.66
C TRP A 39 -9.39 -6.16 1.84
N ARG A 40 -9.84 -5.78 3.04
CA ARG A 40 -11.22 -5.36 3.27
C ARG A 40 -11.57 -4.12 2.44
N ARG A 41 -10.73 -3.08 2.48
CA ARG A 41 -10.93 -1.84 1.70
C ARG A 41 -10.90 -2.09 0.19
N VAL A 42 -10.01 -2.98 -0.27
CA VAL A 42 -9.98 -3.44 -1.66
C VAL A 42 -11.30 -4.10 -2.06
N ARG A 43 -11.86 -4.96 -1.20
CA ARG A 43 -13.16 -5.60 -1.44
C ARG A 43 -14.33 -4.61 -1.41
N GLU A 44 -14.25 -3.60 -0.55
CA GLU A 44 -15.24 -2.51 -0.44
C GLU A 44 -15.12 -1.49 -1.58
N GLY A 45 -14.06 -1.55 -2.40
CA GLY A 45 -13.80 -0.58 -3.47
C GLY A 45 -13.29 0.78 -2.97
N THR A 46 -12.92 0.88 -1.70
CA THR A 46 -12.41 2.12 -1.08
C THR A 46 -10.89 2.26 -1.17
N PHE A 47 -10.19 1.26 -1.72
CA PHE A 47 -8.75 1.29 -2.01
C PHE A 47 -8.53 0.83 -3.45
N PRO A 48 -7.48 1.32 -4.16
CA PRO A 48 -7.22 0.94 -5.54
C PRO A 48 -7.21 -0.58 -5.76
N ALA A 49 -7.78 -0.99 -6.89
CA ALA A 49 -7.89 -2.40 -7.24
C ALA A 49 -6.49 -3.03 -7.43
N PRO A 50 -6.30 -4.28 -6.93
CA PRO A 50 -5.06 -5.01 -7.13
C PRO A 50 -4.89 -5.43 -8.60
N VAL A 51 -3.67 -5.33 -9.09
CA VAL A 51 -3.22 -5.85 -10.39
C VAL A 51 -2.52 -7.19 -10.15
N LYS A 52 -2.93 -8.23 -10.89
CA LYS A 52 -2.30 -9.55 -10.84
C LYS A 52 -1.21 -9.63 -11.91
N LEU A 53 0.05 -9.59 -11.50
CA LEU A 53 1.21 -9.63 -12.41
C LEU A 53 1.58 -11.07 -12.80
N SER A 54 1.37 -12.03 -11.90
CA SER A 54 1.52 -13.45 -12.16
C SER A 54 0.61 -14.27 -11.24
N GLU A 55 0.60 -15.59 -11.39
CA GLU A 55 -0.24 -16.49 -10.59
C GLU A 55 -0.14 -16.22 -9.07
N ARG A 56 1.06 -15.89 -8.58
CA ARG A 56 1.36 -15.66 -7.15
C ARG A 56 1.73 -14.21 -6.80
N VAL A 57 1.68 -13.29 -7.76
CA VAL A 57 2.11 -11.90 -7.55
C VAL A 57 0.94 -10.96 -7.75
N THR A 58 0.47 -10.40 -6.63
CA THR A 58 -0.45 -9.27 -6.60
C THR A 58 0.32 -8.00 -6.27
N CYS A 59 0.06 -6.94 -7.03
CA CYS A 59 0.65 -5.63 -6.87
C CYS A 59 -0.40 -4.53 -7.06
N TRP A 60 -0.03 -3.30 -6.72
CA TRP A 60 -0.81 -2.10 -6.98
C TRP A 60 0.02 -1.14 -7.81
N ARG A 61 -0.65 -0.32 -8.60
CA ARG A 61 -0.02 0.81 -9.29
C ARG A 61 0.41 1.84 -8.27
N ALA A 62 1.68 2.25 -8.31
CA ALA A 62 2.23 3.21 -7.36
C ALA A 62 1.50 4.55 -7.46
N GLU A 63 1.14 4.96 -8.68
CA GLU A 63 0.39 6.18 -8.95
C GLU A 63 -1.00 6.15 -8.30
N ALA A 64 -1.72 5.02 -8.39
CA ALA A 64 -3.07 4.89 -7.84
C ALA A 64 -3.07 4.90 -6.30
N VAL A 65 -2.06 4.28 -5.68
CA VAL A 65 -1.89 4.33 -4.22
C VAL A 65 -1.59 5.75 -3.76
N ARG A 66 -0.79 6.50 -4.53
CA ARG A 66 -0.45 7.88 -4.21
C ARG A 66 -1.65 8.81 -4.34
N GLN A 67 -2.41 8.69 -5.43
CA GLN A 67 -3.68 9.43 -5.61
C GLN A 67 -4.65 9.14 -4.45
N TRP A 68 -4.78 7.88 -4.06
CA TRP A 68 -5.62 7.51 -2.91
C TRP A 68 -5.15 8.17 -1.62
N LEU A 69 -3.83 8.19 -1.34
CA LEU A 69 -3.28 8.86 -0.16
C LEU A 69 -3.56 10.37 -0.18
N ASP A 70 -3.40 11.00 -1.34
CA ASP A 70 -3.69 12.43 -1.53
C ASP A 70 -5.19 12.71 -1.29
N GLU A 71 -6.10 11.90 -1.84
CA GLU A 71 -7.55 12.01 -1.61
C GLU A 71 -7.92 11.88 -0.12
N GLN A 72 -7.30 10.93 0.61
CA GLN A 72 -7.53 10.80 2.05
C GLN A 72 -6.97 11.98 2.84
N GLY A 73 -5.86 12.58 2.40
CA GLY A 73 -5.27 13.77 3.01
C GLY A 73 -6.06 15.06 2.72
N GLN A 74 -6.76 15.11 1.58
CA GLN A 74 -7.60 16.25 1.19
C GLN A 74 -8.99 16.27 1.85
N THR A 75 -9.44 15.15 2.43
CA THR A 75 -10.74 15.04 3.11
C THR A 75 -10.72 15.65 4.53
N ALA A 76 -9.76 16.56 4.81
CA ALA A 76 -9.61 17.27 6.08
C ALA A 76 -10.08 18.72 5.98
#